data_AF-A0A3C0Y9M9-F1
#
_entry.id   AF-A0A3C0Y9M9-F1
#
_cell.length_a   1.000
_cell.length_b   1.000
_cell.length_c   1.000
_cell.angle_alpha   90.00
_cell.angle_beta   90.00
_cell.angle_gamma   90.00
#
_symmetry.space_group_name_H-M   'P 1'
#
loop_
_entity.id
_entity.type
_entity.pdbx_description
1 polymer ?
#
loop_
_entity_poly.entity_id
_entity_poly.type
_entity_poly.pdbx_seq_one_letter_code
_entity_poly.pdbx_strand_id
1 'polypeptide(L)'
;MLTLVSFVVTLGILIVVHEYGHYRVAVACGIKVLKFSIGFGKPLYTWRLKNKPTEFAIGMLPLGGYVKMLDEREAPVDPVERHLAFNTQPLKSRAAVVAAGPMANLLLAVLLYAVVNWSGLQEPKAVLARPVAGSLADRAGLRGHETVQQAAFKGDELQTVRSFEDLRWRLTQGALDGRDLTLVLGGDSGGSARPVLLELSKLGTPEADAQLFRKIGILGPWTQPVMGEVLAGSAAEKSGL
;
A
#
# COMPACT_ATOMS: atom_id res chain seq x y z
N MET A 1 14.44 -7.51 11.42
CA MET A 1 14.88 -6.28 12.14
C MET A 1 14.33 -5.03 11.46
N LEU A 2 14.56 -4.81 10.16
CA LEU A 2 13.99 -3.68 9.41
C LEU A 2 12.46 -3.56 9.55
N THR A 3 11.74 -4.68 9.46
CA THR A 3 10.26 -4.72 9.58
C THR A 3 9.74 -4.15 10.90
N LEU A 4 10.37 -4.51 12.03
CA LEU A 4 9.98 -4.02 13.35
C LEU A 4 10.25 -2.51 13.49
N VAL A 5 11.41 -2.06 13.02
CA VAL A 5 11.76 -0.64 13.03
C VAL A 5 10.81 0.17 12.15
N SER A 6 10.57 -0.28 10.92
CA SER A 6 9.61 0.35 10.00
C SER A 6 8.20 0.38 10.58
N PHE A 7 7.77 -0.68 11.27
CA PHE A 7 6.48 -0.73 11.94
C PHE A 7 6.38 0.34 13.05
N VAL A 8 7.36 0.41 13.95
CA VAL A 8 7.37 1.38 15.05
C VAL A 8 7.41 2.82 14.53
N VAL A 9 8.22 3.07 13.49
CA VAL A 9 8.29 4.40 12.85
C VAL A 9 6.96 4.78 12.20
N THR A 10 6.38 3.87 11.41
CA THR A 10 5.09 4.11 10.73
C THR A 10 3.97 4.35 11.73
N LEU A 11 3.91 3.53 12.78
CA LEU A 11 2.93 3.67 13.86
C LEU A 11 3.12 5.01 14.58
N GLY A 12 4.36 5.39 14.88
CA GLY A 12 4.69 6.67 15.50
C GLY A 12 4.21 7.85 14.68
N ILE A 13 4.50 7.88 13.37
CA ILE A 13 4.03 8.93 12.45
C ILE A 13 2.51 9.03 12.47
N LEU A 14 1.82 7.89 12.35
CA LEU A 14 0.36 7.83 12.34
C LEU A 14 -0.25 8.38 13.63
N ILE A 15 0.30 8.01 14.79
CA ILE A 15 -0.13 8.52 16.09
C ILE A 15 0.11 10.03 16.18
N VAL A 16 1.32 10.51 15.85
CA VAL A 16 1.66 11.93 15.96
C VAL A 16 0.72 12.78 15.12
N VAL A 17 0.46 12.37 13.87
CA VAL A 17 -0.44 13.11 12.98
C VAL A 17 -1.90 13.08 13.48
N HIS A 18 -2.36 11.93 13.99
CA HIS A 18 -3.68 11.78 14.58
C HIS A 18 -3.89 12.73 15.78
N GLU A 19 -3.01 12.65 16.76
CA GLU A 19 -3.07 13.50 17.96
C GLU A 19 -2.91 14.97 17.59
N TYR A 20 -2.04 15.28 16.63
CA TYR A 20 -1.86 16.65 16.13
C TYR A 20 -3.14 17.21 15.50
N GLY A 21 -3.93 16.37 14.83
CA GLY A 21 -5.26 16.73 14.33
C GLY A 21 -6.19 17.20 15.44
N HIS A 22 -6.35 16.38 16.49
CA HIS A 22 -7.13 16.75 17.68
C HIS A 22 -6.63 18.04 18.33
N TYR A 23 -5.32 18.16 18.51
CA TYR A 23 -4.69 19.34 19.11
C TYR A 23 -4.95 20.63 18.31
N ARG A 24 -4.78 20.57 16.98
CA ARG A 24 -4.91 21.75 16.12
C ARG A 24 -6.33 22.28 16.07
N VAL A 25 -7.31 21.38 15.93
CA VAL A 25 -8.72 21.78 15.94
C VAL A 25 -9.14 22.19 17.36
N ALA A 26 -8.61 21.49 18.37
CA ALA A 26 -8.42 21.91 19.76
C ALA A 26 -8.32 23.43 19.94
N VAL A 27 -7.13 23.90 19.57
CA VAL A 27 -6.70 25.29 19.71
C VAL A 27 -7.49 26.21 18.80
N ALA A 28 -7.86 25.78 17.59
CA ALA A 28 -8.65 26.58 16.65
C ALA A 28 -10.08 26.86 17.16
N CYS A 29 -10.68 25.93 17.90
CA CYS A 29 -11.97 26.10 18.56
C CYS A 29 -11.89 26.87 19.89
N GLY A 30 -10.71 27.40 20.26
CA GLY A 30 -10.53 28.14 21.52
C GLY A 30 -10.47 27.26 22.76
N ILE A 31 -10.23 25.95 22.61
CA ILE A 31 -10.16 25.02 23.74
C ILE A 31 -8.74 25.02 24.31
N LYS A 32 -8.62 25.16 25.63
CA LYS A 32 -7.33 25.11 26.32
C LYS A 32 -6.84 23.67 26.36
N VAL A 33 -5.70 23.40 25.71
CA VAL A 33 -5.02 22.11 25.79
C VAL A 33 -3.97 22.17 26.88
N LEU A 34 -4.05 21.24 27.84
CA LEU A 34 -3.14 21.15 28.97
C LEU A 34 -1.88 20.36 28.61
N LYS A 35 -2.04 19.24 27.90
CA LYS A 35 -0.94 18.36 27.57
C LYS A 35 -1.12 17.71 26.20
N PHE A 36 -0.03 17.66 25.43
CA PHE A 36 0.10 16.91 24.20
C PHE A 36 1.22 15.88 24.39
N SER A 37 0.87 14.60 24.40
CA SER A 37 1.85 13.52 24.64
C SER A 37 1.90 12.59 23.44
N ILE A 38 3.12 12.35 22.94
CA ILE A 38 3.41 11.28 21.98
C ILE A 38 4.02 10.14 22.78
N GLY A 39 3.36 8.99 22.80
CA GLY A 39 3.76 7.85 23.61
C GLY A 39 3.11 7.83 25.01
N PHE A 40 3.10 6.64 25.60
CA PHE A 40 2.61 6.36 26.95
C PHE A 40 3.74 6.15 27.96
N GLY A 41 3.37 6.09 29.23
CA GLY A 41 4.27 5.78 30.33
C GLY A 41 5.02 6.99 30.87
N LYS A 42 6.21 6.75 31.44
CA LYS A 42 7.05 7.83 31.98
C LYS A 42 7.50 8.75 30.84
N PRO A 43 7.31 10.08 30.97
CA PRO A 43 7.82 11.01 29.97
C PRO A 43 9.35 10.98 29.99
N LEU A 44 9.95 10.73 28.83
CA LEU A 44 11.39 10.84 28.61
C LEU A 44 11.81 12.31 28.53
N TYR A 45 10.97 13.13 27.91
CA TYR A 45 11.23 14.54 27.73
C TYR A 45 9.92 15.33 27.73
N THR A 46 9.91 16.46 28.44
CA THR A 46 8.78 17.39 28.48
C THR A 46 9.27 18.81 28.25
N TRP A 47 8.49 19.59 27.52
CA TRP A 47 8.78 21.01 27.30
C TRP A 47 7.49 21.81 27.15
N ARG A 48 7.59 23.12 27.37
CA ARG A 48 6.50 24.07 27.16
C ARG A 48 6.97 25.16 26.22
N LEU A 49 6.16 25.49 25.22
CA LEU A 49 6.40 26.62 24.34
C LEU A 49 6.12 27.92 25.10
N LYS A 50 6.95 28.95 24.90
CA LYS A 50 6.72 30.27 25.51
C LYS A 50 5.33 30.78 25.09
N ASN A 51 4.58 31.29 26.07
CA ASN A 51 3.22 31.84 25.88
C ASN A 51 2.16 30.84 25.38
N LYS A 52 2.39 29.53 25.54
CA LYS A 52 1.37 28.50 25.28
C LYS A 52 1.08 27.72 26.57
N PRO A 53 -0.20 27.42 26.87
CA PRO A 53 -0.57 26.65 28.05
C PRO A 53 -0.23 25.16 27.92
N THR A 54 0.06 24.68 26.71
CA THR A 54 0.26 23.26 26.39
C THR A 54 1.65 22.78 26.80
N GLU A 55 1.68 21.71 27.60
CA GLU A 55 2.87 20.90 27.85
C GLU A 55 3.01 19.82 26.78
N PHE A 56 4.15 19.79 26.10
CA PHE A 56 4.50 18.74 25.14
C PHE A 56 5.34 17.69 25.84
N ALA A 57 5.05 16.41 25.58
CA ALA A 57 5.74 15.29 26.19
C ALA A 57 6.03 14.18 25.17
N ILE A 58 7.17 13.52 25.34
CA ILE A 58 7.51 12.28 24.64
C ILE A 58 7.59 11.18 25.69
N GLY A 59 6.70 10.19 25.61
CA GLY A 59 6.64 9.02 26.48
C GLY A 59 7.60 7.92 26.05
N MET A 60 7.91 7.01 26.98
CA MET A 60 8.81 5.89 26.73
C MET A 60 8.25 4.85 25.74
N LEU A 61 6.93 4.67 25.71
CA LEU A 61 6.28 3.65 24.88
C LEU A 61 5.61 4.28 23.66
N PRO A 62 6.02 3.95 22.41
CA PRO A 62 5.49 4.57 21.19
C PRO A 62 4.12 4.00 20.74
N LEU A 63 3.37 3.36 21.63
CA LEU A 63 2.15 2.61 21.32
C LEU A 63 0.86 3.46 21.33
N GLY A 64 0.98 4.78 21.38
CA GLY A 64 -0.15 5.71 21.29
C GLY A 64 0.25 7.11 21.69
N GLY A 65 -0.73 7.96 21.96
CA GLY A 65 -0.55 9.33 22.39
C GLY A 65 -1.86 9.83 23.00
N TYR A 66 -1.85 11.06 23.52
CA TYR A 66 -3.09 11.69 23.95
C TYR A 66 -2.97 13.21 23.97
N VAL A 67 -4.11 13.86 23.72
CA VAL A 67 -4.31 15.29 23.92
C VAL A 67 -5.21 15.52 25.12
N LYS A 68 -4.64 15.97 26.23
CA LYS A 68 -5.41 16.34 27.42
C LYS A 68 -5.94 17.76 27.28
N MET A 69 -7.25 17.88 27.14
CA MET A 69 -7.97 19.16 27.05
C MET A 69 -8.47 19.57 28.44
N LEU A 70 -8.68 20.87 28.66
CA LEU A 70 -9.35 21.37 29.85
C LEU A 70 -10.80 20.87 29.84
N ASP A 71 -11.24 20.16 30.87
CA ASP A 71 -12.61 19.65 30.99
C ASP A 71 -13.03 19.66 32.46
N GLU A 72 -14.20 20.26 32.74
CA GLU A 72 -14.74 20.37 34.11
C GLU A 72 -15.11 19.02 34.73
N ARG A 73 -15.29 17.98 33.90
CA ARG A 73 -15.61 16.62 34.36
C ARG A 73 -14.37 15.89 34.88
N GLU A 74 -13.18 16.29 34.45
CA GLU A 74 -11.92 15.66 34.86
C GLU A 74 -11.30 16.33 36.09
N ALA A 75 -11.39 17.66 36.19
CA ALA A 75 -10.82 18.42 37.30
C ALA A 75 -11.60 19.74 37.52
N PRO A 76 -11.57 20.31 38.73
CA PRO A 76 -12.09 21.66 38.97
C PRO A 76 -11.40 22.67 38.07
N VAL A 77 -12.19 23.48 37.37
CA VAL A 77 -11.72 24.54 36.46
C VAL A 77 -12.02 25.90 37.07
N ASP A 78 -11.08 26.83 36.98
CA ASP A 78 -11.29 28.23 37.39
C ASP A 78 -12.48 28.82 36.63
N PRO A 79 -13.44 29.49 37.31
CA PRO A 79 -14.58 30.14 36.65
C PRO A 79 -14.21 31.03 35.46
N VAL A 80 -13.04 31.68 35.50
CA VAL A 80 -12.55 32.55 34.42
C VAL A 80 -12.16 31.76 33.17
N GLU A 81 -11.67 30.52 33.32
CA GLU A 81 -11.22 29.66 32.21
C GLU A 81 -12.30 28.69 31.72
N ARG A 82 -13.48 28.70 32.34
CA ARG A 82 -14.59 27.79 32.02
C ARG A 82 -15.03 27.83 30.55
N HIS A 83 -14.94 29.00 29.92
CA HIS A 83 -15.24 29.18 28.50
C HIS A 83 -14.22 28.48 27.57
N LEU A 84 -13.05 28.10 28.08
CA LEU A 84 -12.00 27.38 27.35
C LEU A 84 -12.10 25.85 27.51
N ALA A 85 -13.03 25.36 28.34
CA ALA A 85 -13.18 23.93 28.62
C ALA A 85 -13.91 23.21 27.47
N PHE A 86 -13.49 21.99 27.15
CA PHE A 86 -14.03 21.19 26.05
C PHE A 86 -15.53 20.91 26.22
N ASN A 87 -15.98 20.65 27.44
CA ASN A 87 -17.37 20.31 27.75
C ASN A 87 -18.34 21.50 27.59
N THR A 88 -17.85 22.74 27.68
CA THR A 88 -18.68 23.96 27.55
C THR A 88 -18.79 24.45 26.11
N GLN A 89 -17.97 23.91 25.20
CA GLN A 89 -18.01 24.27 23.80
C GLN A 89 -19.27 23.76 23.08
N PRO A 90 -19.72 24.46 22.02
CA PRO A 90 -20.80 24.00 21.17
C PRO A 90 -20.55 22.58 20.63
N LEU A 91 -21.63 21.83 20.42
CA LEU A 91 -21.56 20.46 19.90
C LEU A 91 -20.76 20.37 18.59
N LYS A 92 -20.89 21.37 17.72
CA LYS A 92 -20.15 21.45 16.45
C LYS A 92 -18.63 21.48 16.68
N SER A 93 -18.15 22.28 17.62
CA SER A 93 -16.73 22.36 17.97
C SER A 93 -16.23 21.04 18.55
N ARG A 94 -16.99 20.46 19.48
CA ARG A 94 -16.64 19.17 20.11
C ARG A 94 -16.59 18.04 19.08
N ALA A 95 -17.58 17.97 18.19
CA ALA A 95 -17.62 16.99 17.11
C ALA A 95 -16.46 17.20 16.12
N ALA A 96 -16.15 18.44 15.75
CA ALA A 96 -15.03 18.76 14.86
C ALA A 96 -13.70 18.31 15.47
N VAL A 97 -13.48 18.56 16.78
CA VAL A 97 -12.27 18.14 17.48
C VAL A 97 -12.13 16.61 17.49
N VAL A 98 -13.20 15.87 17.79
CA VAL A 98 -13.17 14.40 17.80
C VAL A 98 -12.97 13.82 16.39
N ALA A 99 -13.54 14.44 15.35
CA ALA A 99 -13.34 14.02 13.97
C ALA A 99 -11.95 14.38 13.42
N ALA A 100 -11.28 15.38 14.00
CA ALA A 100 -10.03 15.93 13.48
C ALA A 100 -8.88 14.91 13.40
N GLY A 101 -8.74 14.03 14.40
CA GLY A 101 -7.70 12.99 14.38
C GLY A 101 -7.86 12.01 13.22
N PRO A 102 -9.03 11.34 13.07
CA PRO A 102 -9.30 10.49 11.92
C PRO A 102 -9.15 11.22 10.58
N MET A 103 -9.63 12.46 10.47
CA MET A 103 -9.49 13.26 9.24
C MET A 103 -8.02 13.58 8.93
N ALA A 104 -7.19 13.87 9.94
CA ALA A 104 -5.76 14.11 9.75
C ALA A 104 -5.05 12.86 9.18
N ASN A 105 -5.41 11.67 9.67
CA ASN A 105 -4.87 10.42 9.13
C ASN A 105 -5.37 10.13 7.71
N LEU A 106 -6.63 10.45 7.40
CA LEU A 106 -7.15 10.32 6.05
C LEU A 106 -6.40 11.24 5.07
N LEU A 107 -6.17 12.50 5.46
CA LEU A 107 -5.39 13.45 4.67
C LEU A 107 -3.93 12.97 4.50
N LEU A 108 -3.33 12.44 5.57
CA LEU A 108 -2.00 11.84 5.50
C LEU A 108 -1.95 10.68 4.50
N ALA A 109 -2.94 9.78 4.53
CA ALA A 109 -3.03 8.67 3.59
C ALA A 109 -3.10 9.16 2.13
N VAL A 110 -3.98 10.14 1.85
CA VAL A 110 -4.08 10.75 0.52
C VAL A 110 -2.74 11.35 0.07
N LEU A 111 -2.07 12.09 0.95
CA LEU A 111 -0.77 12.69 0.65
C LEU A 111 0.31 11.64 0.37
N LEU A 112 0.40 10.60 1.20
CA LEU A 112 1.36 9.50 1.01
C LEU A 112 1.11 8.79 -0.31
N TYR A 113 -0.15 8.45 -0.63
CA TYR A 113 -0.51 7.86 -1.91
C TYR A 113 -0.15 8.77 -3.08
N ALA A 114 -0.43 10.07 -2.98
CA ALA A 114 -0.10 11.03 -4.02
C ALA A 114 1.43 11.09 -4.27
N VAL A 115 2.24 11.15 -3.21
CA VAL A 115 3.71 11.19 -3.32
C VAL A 115 4.26 9.90 -3.92
N VAL A 116 3.76 8.74 -3.51
CA VAL A 116 4.18 7.43 -4.04
C VAL A 116 3.86 7.34 -5.53
N ASN A 117 2.63 7.71 -5.94
CA ASN A 117 2.24 7.68 -7.35
C ASN A 117 2.99 8.71 -8.18
N TRP A 118 3.29 9.89 -7.61
CA TRP A 118 4.10 10.92 -8.28
C TRP A 118 5.55 10.48 -8.50
N SER A 119 6.11 9.70 -7.58
CA SER A 119 7.47 9.17 -7.68
C SER A 119 7.60 8.04 -8.70
N GLY A 120 6.47 7.56 -9.24
CA GLY A 120 6.40 6.41 -10.14
C GLY A 120 6.43 5.09 -9.36
N LEU A 121 5.65 4.11 -9.86
CA LEU A 121 5.67 2.74 -9.36
C LEU A 121 6.58 1.90 -10.25
N GLN A 122 7.52 1.17 -9.64
CA GLN A 122 8.30 0.18 -10.35
C GLN A 122 7.44 -1.09 -10.52
N GLU A 123 6.94 -1.31 -11.72
CA GLU A 123 6.17 -2.50 -12.05
C GLU A 123 7.04 -3.49 -12.85
N PRO A 124 6.92 -4.81 -12.59
CA PRO A 124 7.57 -5.80 -13.43
C PRO A 124 7.12 -5.64 -14.88
N LYS A 125 8.07 -5.53 -15.81
CA LYS A 125 7.76 -5.57 -17.25
C LYS A 125 7.02 -6.87 -17.57
N ALA A 126 6.16 -6.84 -18.60
CA ALA A 126 5.40 -7.99 -19.07
C ALA A 126 6.28 -9.00 -19.85
N VAL A 127 7.42 -9.40 -19.27
CA VAL A 127 8.29 -10.44 -19.80
C VAL A 127 7.76 -11.78 -19.33
N LEU A 128 7.41 -12.65 -20.25
CA LEU A 128 6.80 -13.93 -19.94
C LEU A 128 7.84 -14.92 -19.39
N ALA A 129 7.54 -15.56 -18.25
CA ALA A 129 8.25 -16.77 -17.87
C ALA A 129 7.95 -17.91 -18.87
N ARG A 130 8.70 -19.01 -18.79
CA ARG A 130 8.38 -20.21 -19.59
C ARG A 130 6.96 -20.68 -19.23
N PRO A 131 6.10 -20.94 -20.24
CA PRO A 131 4.76 -21.37 -19.95
C PRO A 131 4.72 -22.77 -19.35
N VAL A 132 3.64 -23.08 -18.62
CA VAL A 132 3.40 -24.42 -18.09
C VAL A 132 3.16 -25.38 -19.25
N ALA A 133 3.85 -26.52 -19.27
CA ALA A 133 3.72 -27.51 -20.34
C ALA A 133 2.26 -27.97 -20.50
N GLY A 134 1.77 -27.97 -21.75
CA GLY A 134 0.42 -28.37 -22.11
C GLY A 134 -0.67 -27.31 -21.85
N SER A 135 -0.31 -26.13 -21.36
CA SER A 135 -1.23 -25.00 -21.13
C SER A 135 -1.70 -24.34 -22.44
N LEU A 136 -2.63 -23.40 -22.35
CA LEU A 136 -3.02 -22.58 -23.49
C LEU A 136 -1.85 -21.75 -24.04
N ALA A 137 -1.06 -21.13 -23.17
CA ALA A 137 0.12 -20.37 -23.54
C ALA A 137 1.16 -21.22 -24.30
N ASP A 138 1.41 -22.44 -23.82
CA ASP A 138 2.33 -23.38 -24.45
C ASP A 138 1.81 -23.81 -25.84
N ARG A 139 0.52 -24.17 -25.94
CA ARG A 139 -0.13 -24.52 -27.22
C ARG A 139 -0.18 -23.36 -28.21
N ALA A 140 -0.27 -22.13 -27.72
CA ALA A 140 -0.23 -20.91 -28.52
C ALA A 140 1.20 -20.59 -29.03
N GLY A 141 2.21 -21.34 -28.58
CA GLY A 141 3.58 -21.24 -29.05
C GLY A 141 4.40 -20.14 -28.37
N LEU A 142 4.03 -19.78 -27.13
CA LEU A 142 4.86 -18.98 -26.24
C LEU A 142 6.05 -19.81 -25.77
N ARG A 143 7.23 -19.19 -25.68
CA ARG A 143 8.49 -19.85 -25.29
C ARG A 143 9.05 -19.28 -23.98
N GLY A 144 8.58 -18.12 -23.56
CA GLY A 144 9.14 -17.36 -22.45
C GLY A 144 10.29 -16.45 -22.91
N HIS A 145 10.69 -15.51 -22.04
CA HIS A 145 11.56 -14.37 -22.34
C HIS A 145 11.03 -13.42 -23.41
N GLU A 146 9.77 -13.57 -23.82
CA GLU A 146 9.09 -12.69 -24.76
C GLU A 146 8.44 -11.54 -24.00
N THR A 147 8.55 -10.31 -24.49
CA THR A 147 7.89 -9.15 -23.89
C THR A 147 6.56 -8.91 -24.59
N VAL A 148 5.47 -8.88 -23.83
CA VAL A 148 4.18 -8.45 -24.36
C VAL A 148 4.17 -6.93 -24.47
N GLN A 149 4.07 -6.40 -25.69
CA GLN A 149 4.03 -4.96 -25.94
C GLN A 149 2.60 -4.44 -26.03
N GLN A 150 1.71 -5.21 -26.67
CA GLN A 150 0.31 -4.85 -26.85
C GLN A 150 -0.59 -6.06 -26.65
N ALA A 151 -1.84 -5.81 -26.29
CA ALA A 151 -2.86 -6.84 -26.19
C ALA A 151 -4.25 -6.27 -26.54
N ALA A 152 -5.07 -7.10 -27.18
CA ALA A 152 -6.47 -6.79 -27.49
C ALA A 152 -7.34 -8.02 -27.35
N PHE A 153 -8.55 -7.84 -26.83
CA PHE A 153 -9.59 -8.85 -26.98
C PHE A 153 -10.11 -8.87 -28.41
N LYS A 154 -10.67 -10.00 -28.83
CA LYS A 154 -11.32 -10.11 -30.14
C LYS A 154 -12.37 -9.01 -30.32
N GLY A 155 -12.18 -8.17 -31.33
CA GLY A 155 -13.06 -7.04 -31.68
C GLY A 155 -12.65 -5.68 -31.10
N ASP A 156 -11.65 -5.64 -30.20
CA ASP A 156 -11.18 -4.40 -29.57
C ASP A 156 -9.88 -3.91 -30.25
N GLU A 157 -9.54 -2.63 -30.05
CA GLU A 157 -8.27 -2.06 -30.51
C GLU A 157 -7.07 -2.55 -29.69
N LEU A 158 -5.91 -2.64 -30.34
CA LEU A 158 -4.64 -2.96 -29.68
C LEU A 158 -4.25 -1.87 -28.69
N GLN A 159 -4.15 -2.25 -27.43
CA GLN A 159 -3.70 -1.38 -26.37
C GLN A 159 -2.31 -1.79 -25.88
N THR A 160 -1.51 -0.79 -25.51
CA THR A 160 -0.16 -1.02 -24.96
C THR A 160 -0.26 -1.65 -23.58
N VAL A 161 0.51 -2.73 -23.37
CA VAL A 161 0.64 -3.41 -22.08
C VAL A 161 1.80 -2.78 -21.31
N ARG A 162 1.51 -2.15 -20.18
CA ARG A 162 2.52 -1.37 -19.42
C ARG A 162 3.33 -2.23 -18.46
N SER A 163 2.72 -3.28 -17.93
CA SER A 163 3.34 -4.13 -16.92
C SER A 163 2.77 -5.55 -16.94
N PHE A 164 3.43 -6.44 -16.21
CA PHE A 164 2.94 -7.79 -16.00
C PHE A 164 1.60 -7.79 -15.25
N GLU A 165 1.34 -6.80 -14.38
CA GLU A 165 0.06 -6.66 -13.70
C GLU A 165 -1.08 -6.29 -14.66
N ASP A 166 -0.84 -5.38 -15.60
CA ASP A 166 -1.78 -5.06 -16.69
C ASP A 166 -2.08 -6.30 -17.55
N LEU A 167 -1.04 -7.06 -17.93
CA LEU A 167 -1.20 -8.34 -18.62
C LEU A 167 -2.03 -9.34 -17.79
N ARG A 168 -1.70 -9.50 -16.51
CA ARG A 168 -2.39 -10.42 -15.59
C ARG A 168 -3.86 -10.07 -15.47
N TRP A 169 -4.19 -8.78 -15.33
CA TRP A 169 -5.56 -8.28 -15.30
C TRP A 169 -6.33 -8.62 -16.58
N ARG A 170 -5.73 -8.37 -17.76
CA ARG A 170 -6.35 -8.71 -19.06
C ARG A 170 -6.56 -10.22 -19.23
N LEU A 171 -5.62 -11.04 -18.78
CA LEU A 171 -5.76 -12.51 -18.79
C LEU A 171 -6.91 -12.97 -17.89
N THR A 172 -7.02 -12.42 -16.68
CA THR A 172 -8.12 -12.71 -15.76
C THR A 172 -9.46 -12.29 -16.34
N GLN A 173 -9.56 -11.07 -16.87
CA GLN A 173 -10.78 -10.57 -17.49
C GLN A 173 -11.18 -11.43 -18.69
N GLY A 174 -10.25 -11.74 -19.60
CA GLY A 174 -10.52 -12.59 -20.76
C GLY A 174 -10.96 -14.00 -20.39
N ALA A 175 -10.38 -14.58 -19.34
CA ALA A 175 -10.79 -15.89 -18.89
C ALA A 175 -12.19 -15.88 -18.26
N LEU A 176 -12.50 -14.88 -17.42
CA LEU A 176 -13.82 -14.75 -16.77
C LEU A 176 -14.93 -14.43 -17.77
N ASP A 177 -14.65 -13.55 -18.74
CA ASP A 177 -15.60 -13.14 -19.78
C ASP A 177 -15.68 -14.14 -20.95
N GLY A 178 -14.81 -15.16 -20.97
CA GLY A 178 -14.70 -16.11 -22.07
C GLY A 178 -14.28 -15.46 -23.40
N ARG A 179 -13.47 -14.40 -23.34
CA ARG A 179 -13.00 -13.64 -24.51
C ARG A 179 -11.56 -13.99 -24.85
N ASP A 180 -11.31 -14.35 -26.11
CA ASP A 180 -9.95 -14.61 -26.60
C ASP A 180 -9.11 -13.33 -26.60
N LEU A 181 -7.85 -13.47 -26.20
CA LEU A 181 -6.89 -12.37 -26.04
C LEU A 181 -5.75 -12.54 -27.04
N THR A 182 -5.56 -11.56 -27.92
CA THR A 182 -4.40 -11.49 -28.81
C THR A 182 -3.29 -10.73 -28.11
N LEU A 183 -2.11 -11.35 -28.00
CA LEU A 183 -0.89 -10.74 -27.48
C LEU A 183 0.05 -10.41 -28.64
N VAL A 184 0.59 -9.21 -28.67
CA VAL A 184 1.65 -8.81 -29.60
C VAL A 184 2.97 -8.85 -28.84
N LEU A 185 3.79 -9.84 -29.18
CA LEU A 185 5.09 -10.05 -28.58
C LEU A 185 6.15 -9.24 -29.33
N GLY A 186 7.03 -8.59 -28.58
CA GLY A 186 8.25 -7.99 -29.10
C GLY A 186 9.47 -8.49 -28.32
N GLY A 187 10.57 -8.70 -29.02
CA GLY A 187 11.85 -8.97 -28.38
C GLY A 187 12.54 -7.65 -27.98
N ASP A 188 13.29 -7.65 -26.87
CA ASP A 188 14.21 -6.54 -26.53
C ASP A 188 15.28 -6.32 -27.62
N SER A 189 15.45 -7.28 -28.54
CA SER A 189 16.45 -7.29 -29.61
C SER A 189 15.95 -6.82 -31.00
N GLY A 190 14.80 -6.15 -31.09
CA GLY A 190 14.27 -5.67 -32.38
C GLY A 190 13.67 -6.77 -33.28
N GLY A 191 13.28 -7.90 -32.69
CA GLY A 191 12.53 -8.95 -33.40
C GLY A 191 11.16 -8.46 -33.86
N SER A 192 10.76 -8.88 -35.06
CA SER A 192 9.45 -8.52 -35.64
C SER A 192 8.31 -8.86 -34.70
N ALA A 193 7.34 -7.95 -34.55
CA ALA A 193 6.20 -8.13 -33.67
C ALA A 193 5.41 -9.39 -34.05
N ARG A 194 5.27 -10.33 -33.13
CA ARG A 194 4.58 -11.61 -33.37
C ARG A 194 3.24 -11.62 -32.63
N PRO A 195 2.09 -11.62 -33.34
CA PRO A 195 0.81 -11.83 -32.71
C PRO A 195 0.64 -13.30 -32.29
N VAL A 196 0.12 -13.51 -31.09
CA VAL A 196 -0.20 -14.83 -30.52
C VAL A 196 -1.61 -14.76 -29.95
N LEU A 197 -2.49 -15.67 -30.38
CA LEU A 197 -3.86 -15.76 -29.89
C LEU A 197 -3.93 -16.72 -28.70
N LEU A 198 -4.45 -16.22 -27.58
CA LEU A 198 -4.82 -17.05 -26.42
C LEU A 198 -6.33 -17.29 -26.45
N GLU A 199 -6.71 -18.55 -26.66
CA GLU A 199 -8.10 -19.00 -26.72
C GLU A 199 -8.70 -19.16 -25.31
N LEU A 200 -8.80 -18.05 -24.57
CA LEU A 200 -9.31 -18.04 -23.19
C LEU A 200 -10.76 -18.51 -23.11
N SER A 201 -11.54 -18.36 -24.19
CA SER A 201 -12.90 -18.91 -24.31
C SER A 201 -12.97 -20.43 -24.10
N LYS A 202 -11.87 -21.16 -24.32
CA LYS A 202 -11.81 -22.62 -24.14
C LYS A 202 -11.56 -23.07 -22.70
N LEU A 203 -11.37 -22.14 -21.76
CA LEU A 203 -11.11 -22.48 -20.35
C LEU A 203 -12.34 -22.99 -19.59
N GLY A 204 -13.54 -22.93 -20.19
CA GLY A 204 -14.81 -23.18 -19.49
C GLY A 204 -15.14 -22.05 -18.52
N THR A 205 -16.23 -22.16 -17.73
CA THR A 205 -16.51 -21.24 -16.61
C THR A 205 -15.39 -21.34 -15.58
N PRO A 206 -14.43 -20.40 -15.54
CA PRO A 206 -13.30 -20.53 -14.66
C PRO A 206 -13.68 -19.92 -13.31
N GLU A 207 -13.59 -20.70 -12.24
CA GLU A 207 -13.39 -20.10 -10.93
C GLU A 207 -12.03 -19.38 -10.96
N ALA A 208 -11.98 -18.14 -10.44
CA ALA A 208 -10.74 -17.35 -10.37
C ALA A 208 -9.80 -17.91 -9.29
N ASP A 209 -9.35 -19.15 -9.46
CA ASP A 209 -8.51 -19.88 -8.52
C ASP A 209 -7.06 -19.99 -9.01
N ALA A 210 -6.20 -20.61 -8.20
CA ALA A 210 -4.80 -20.84 -8.56
C ALA A 210 -4.63 -21.79 -9.78
N GLN A 211 -5.66 -22.56 -10.14
CA GLN A 211 -5.63 -23.42 -11.32
C GLN A 211 -5.81 -22.63 -12.61
N LEU A 212 -6.52 -21.50 -12.56
CA LEU A 212 -6.73 -20.64 -13.73
C LEU A 212 -5.41 -20.25 -14.39
N PHE A 213 -4.48 -19.68 -13.63
CA PHE A 213 -3.17 -19.26 -14.14
C PHE A 213 -2.30 -20.44 -14.59
N ARG A 214 -2.49 -21.63 -14.01
CA ARG A 214 -1.82 -22.86 -14.49
C ARG A 214 -2.38 -23.33 -15.84
N LYS A 215 -3.70 -23.25 -16.04
CA LYS A 215 -4.36 -23.61 -17.32
C LYS A 215 -4.04 -22.62 -18.44
N ILE A 216 -4.03 -21.33 -18.12
CA ILE A 216 -3.50 -20.28 -19.01
C ILE A 216 -2.02 -20.56 -19.27
N GLY A 217 -1.26 -20.86 -18.23
CA GLY A 217 0.16 -21.19 -18.26
C GLY A 217 1.11 -20.02 -18.09
N ILE A 218 0.61 -18.86 -17.68
CA ILE A 218 1.42 -17.67 -17.37
C ILE A 218 1.31 -17.45 -15.86
N LEU A 219 2.33 -17.88 -15.11
CA LEU A 219 2.32 -17.88 -13.63
C LEU A 219 2.88 -16.59 -13.02
N GLY A 220 3.80 -15.94 -13.72
CA GLY A 220 4.52 -14.79 -13.21
C GLY A 220 5.44 -14.18 -14.28
N PRO A 221 5.98 -12.98 -14.01
CA PRO A 221 6.98 -12.40 -14.88
C PRO A 221 8.24 -13.25 -14.86
N TRP A 222 9.02 -13.17 -15.93
CA TRP A 222 10.34 -13.78 -15.94
C TRP A 222 11.23 -13.13 -14.88
N THR A 223 11.89 -13.95 -14.08
CA THR A 223 12.91 -13.54 -13.12
C THR A 223 14.21 -14.28 -13.45
N GLN A 224 15.35 -13.61 -13.25
CA GLN A 224 16.63 -14.29 -13.34
C GLN A 224 16.70 -15.38 -12.26
N PRO A 225 17.08 -16.62 -12.60
CA PRO A 225 17.32 -17.63 -11.60
C PRO A 225 18.53 -17.20 -10.77
N VAL A 226 18.31 -16.96 -9.47
CA VAL A 226 19.37 -16.65 -8.52
C VAL A 226 19.57 -17.89 -7.66
N MET A 227 20.81 -18.39 -7.58
CA MET A 227 21.13 -19.48 -6.67
C MET A 227 21.05 -18.97 -5.23
N GLY A 228 20.29 -19.67 -4.39
CA GLY A 228 20.27 -19.41 -2.95
C GLY A 228 21.55 -19.89 -2.27
N GLU A 229 21.56 -19.86 -0.94
CA GLU A 229 22.67 -20.41 -0.16
C GLU A 229 22.80 -21.93 -0.41
N VAL A 230 24.01 -22.35 -0.78
CA VAL A 230 24.34 -23.78 -0.93
C VAL A 230 24.65 -24.35 0.45
N LEU A 231 23.88 -25.35 0.89
CA LEU A 231 24.07 -25.98 2.18
C LEU A 231 25.36 -26.81 2.21
N ALA A 232 26.14 -26.65 3.28
CA ALA A 232 27.35 -27.44 3.53
C ALA A 232 27.05 -28.95 3.57
N GLY A 233 27.90 -29.74 2.92
CA GLY A 233 27.80 -31.19 2.77
C GLY A 233 26.77 -31.67 1.75
N SER A 234 26.00 -30.75 1.13
CA SER A 234 24.96 -31.10 0.17
C SER A 234 25.51 -31.65 -1.15
N ALA A 235 24.66 -32.34 -1.90
CA ALA A 235 25.01 -32.76 -3.26
C ALA A 235 25.37 -31.58 -4.16
N ALA A 236 24.75 -30.40 -3.93
CA ALA A 236 25.04 -29.18 -4.66
C ALA A 236 26.48 -28.71 -4.44
N GLU A 237 26.93 -28.58 -3.17
CA GLU A 237 28.31 -28.22 -2.85
C GLU A 237 29.31 -29.23 -3.41
N LYS A 238 29.02 -30.53 -3.27
CA LYS A 238 29.87 -31.62 -3.80
C LYS A 238 29.99 -31.61 -5.33
N SER A 239 29.00 -31.05 -6.02
CA SER A 239 29.01 -30.89 -7.48
C SER A 239 29.65 -29.58 -7.96
N GLY A 240 30.08 -28.70 -7.04
CA GLY A 240 30.69 -27.42 -7.36
C GLY A 240 29.71 -26.31 -7.74
N LEU A 241 28.46 -26.41 -7.27
CA LEU A 241 27.49 -25.30 -7.29
C LEU A 241 27.84 -24.25 -6.24
#